data_AF-F4BKX6-F1
#
_entry.id   AF-F4BKX6-F1
#
_cell.length_a   1.000
_cell.length_b   1.000
_cell.length_c   1.000
_cell.angle_alpha   90.00
_cell.angle_beta   90.00
_cell.angle_gamma   90.00
#
_symmetry.space_group_name_H-M   'P 1'
#
loop_
_entity.id
_entity.type
_entity.pdbx_description
1 polymer ?
#
loop_
_entity_poly.entity_id
_entity_poly.type
_entity_poly.pdbx_seq_one_letter_code
_entity_poly.pdbx_strand_id
1 'polypeptide(L)'
;MIDYIAYLLVIIIIAWSLVSILNVLLGKYTSVFVRYFTVASVFPSQLKNLSENKEKEKQFKYLVISNEILHILITLFLLGGSLSNRIPNIVWICLFSYYASSMFFRYRARKLLESDS
;
A
#
# COMPACT_ATOMS: atom_id res chain seq x y z
N MET A 1 -26.89 7.50 5.80
CA MET A 1 -26.76 6.46 4.74
C MET A 1 -25.40 6.58 4.03
N ILE A 2 -24.99 7.78 3.63
CA ILE A 2 -23.66 8.06 3.05
C ILE A 2 -22.53 7.69 4.02
N ASP A 3 -22.66 8.01 5.32
CA ASP A 3 -21.61 7.70 6.30
C ASP A 3 -21.37 6.19 6.43
N TYR A 4 -22.43 5.37 6.45
CA TYR A 4 -22.32 3.90 6.48
C TYR A 4 -21.57 3.34 5.27
N ILE A 5 -21.80 3.90 4.08
CA ILE A 5 -21.09 3.51 2.86
C ILE A 5 -19.61 3.89 2.96
N ALA A 6 -19.31 5.07 3.51
CA ALA A 6 -17.93 5.51 3.74
C ALA A 6 -17.20 4.60 4.75
N TYR A 7 -17.85 4.22 5.85
CA TYR A 7 -17.29 3.27 6.81
C TYR A 7 -17.02 1.90 6.18
N LEU A 8 -17.96 1.38 5.38
CA LEU A 8 -17.80 0.12 4.67
C LEU A 8 -16.59 0.16 3.72
N LEU A 9 -16.43 1.24 2.96
CA LEU A 9 -15.29 1.45 2.07
C LEU A 9 -13.96 1.49 2.83
N VAL A 10 -13.92 2.17 3.99
CA VAL A 10 -12.72 2.20 4.83
C VAL A 10 -12.36 0.82 5.36
N ILE A 11 -13.34 0.05 5.84
CA ILE A 11 -13.12 -1.32 6.31
C ILE A 11 -12.56 -2.19 5.19
N ILE A 12 -13.12 -2.07 3.98
CA ILE A 12 -12.66 -2.76 2.77
C ILE A 12 -11.19 -2.41 2.48
N ILE A 13 -10.83 -1.12 2.48
CA ILE A 13 -9.45 -0.67 2.21
C ILE A 13 -8.48 -1.24 3.24
N ILE A 14 -8.81 -1.16 4.53
CA ILE A 14 -7.97 -1.69 5.62
C ILE A 14 -7.81 -3.20 5.50
N ALA A 15 -8.90 -3.93 5.24
CA ALA A 15 -8.86 -5.38 5.05
C ALA A 15 -7.97 -5.77 3.85
N TRP A 16 -8.07 -5.04 2.74
CA TRP A 16 -7.22 -5.24 1.56
C TRP A 16 -5.73 -5.03 1.89
N SER A 17 -5.39 -3.96 2.61
CA SER A 17 -4.01 -3.69 3.05
C SER A 17 -3.47 -4.77 3.99
N LEU A 18 -4.30 -5.28 4.92
CA LEU A 18 -3.91 -6.40 5.79
C LEU A 18 -3.66 -7.69 5.01
N VAL A 19 -4.51 -8.01 4.03
CA VAL A 19 -4.32 -9.17 3.14
C VAL A 19 -3.07 -9.02 2.28
N SER A 20 -2.75 -7.80 1.83
CA SER A 20 -1.51 -7.47 1.10
C SER A 20 -0.27 -7.76 1.96
N ILE A 21 -0.26 -7.26 3.21
CA ILE A 21 0.82 -7.51 4.18
C ILE A 21 0.99 -9.01 4.44
N LEU A 22 -0.10 -9.73 4.69
CA LEU A 22 -0.05 -11.18 4.92
C LEU A 22 0.52 -11.94 3.72
N ASN A 23 0.10 -11.59 2.50
CA ASN A 23 0.63 -12.21 1.29
C ASN A 23 2.14 -11.97 1.13
N VAL A 24 2.63 -10.76 1.43
CA VAL A 24 4.05 -10.41 1.38
C VAL A 24 4.85 -11.19 2.44
N LEU A 25 4.31 -11.32 3.66
CA LEU A 25 4.92 -12.13 4.71
C LEU A 25 5.01 -13.61 4.33
N LEU A 26 3.96 -14.14 3.68
CA LEU A 26 3.89 -15.52 3.17
C LEU A 26 4.70 -15.75 1.87
N GLY A 27 5.39 -14.74 1.34
CA GLY A 27 6.16 -14.85 0.10
C GLY A 27 5.33 -14.89 -1.18
N LYS A 28 4.03 -14.59 -1.10
CA LYS A 28 3.09 -14.59 -2.23
C LYS A 28 3.05 -13.23 -2.94
N TYR A 29 4.19 -12.81 -3.49
CA TYR A 29 4.36 -11.46 -4.09
C TYR A 29 3.58 -11.24 -5.39
N THR A 30 3.18 -12.30 -6.09
CA THR A 30 2.39 -12.25 -7.33
C THR A 30 0.89 -12.04 -7.10
N SER A 31 0.46 -12.03 -5.83
CA SER A 31 -0.92 -11.77 -5.46
C SER A 31 -1.40 -10.44 -6.05
N VAL A 32 -2.62 -10.43 -6.59
CA VAL A 32 -3.26 -9.24 -7.19
C VAL A 32 -3.24 -8.06 -6.21
N PHE A 33 -3.36 -8.35 -4.92
CA PHE A 33 -3.33 -7.39 -3.83
C PHE A 33 -1.99 -6.66 -3.73
N VAL A 34 -0.87 -7.39 -3.79
CA VAL A 34 0.48 -6.82 -3.78
C VAL A 34 0.76 -6.08 -5.09
N ARG A 35 0.31 -6.63 -6.20
CA ARG A 35 0.56 -6.05 -7.52
C ARG A 35 -0.15 -4.70 -7.71
N TYR A 36 -1.42 -4.59 -7.33
CA TYR A 36 -2.18 -3.34 -7.51
C TYR A 36 -1.85 -2.26 -6.49
N PHE A 37 -1.62 -2.62 -5.23
CA PHE A 37 -1.43 -1.64 -4.17
C PHE A 37 0.03 -1.19 -4.04
N THR A 38 0.98 -2.03 -4.46
CA THR A 38 2.40 -1.73 -4.23
C THR A 38 3.22 -1.49 -5.48
N VAL A 39 2.94 -2.16 -6.60
CA VAL A 39 3.86 -2.18 -7.74
C VAL A 39 3.16 -2.20 -9.10
N ALA A 40 2.09 -1.42 -9.26
CA ALA A 40 1.13 -1.44 -10.38
C ALA A 40 1.71 -1.57 -11.82
N SER A 41 3.01 -1.37 -12.05
CA SER A 41 3.69 -1.50 -13.34
C SER A 41 4.80 -2.57 -13.44
N VAL A 42 5.05 -3.41 -12.43
CA VAL A 42 6.14 -4.41 -12.48
C VAL A 42 5.66 -5.73 -13.09
N PHE A 43 6.48 -6.28 -13.99
CA PHE A 43 6.20 -7.54 -14.67
C PHE A 43 6.26 -8.72 -13.67
N PRO A 44 5.33 -9.70 -13.75
CA PRO A 44 5.35 -10.89 -12.90
C PRO A 44 6.69 -11.64 -12.88
N SER A 45 7.46 -11.55 -13.97
CA SER A 45 8.81 -12.11 -14.08
C SER A 45 9.81 -11.48 -13.09
N GLN A 46 9.75 -10.16 -12.88
CA GLN A 46 10.62 -9.45 -11.93
C GLN A 46 10.27 -9.80 -10.47
N LEU A 47 8.99 -10.06 -10.19
CA LEU A 47 8.54 -10.56 -8.88
C LEU A 47 8.94 -12.03 -8.64
N LYS A 48 9.14 -12.82 -9.69
CA LYS A 48 9.55 -14.23 -9.60
C LYS A 48 11.03 -14.36 -9.25
N ASN A 49 11.88 -13.48 -9.77
CA ASN A 49 13.33 -13.46 -9.48
C ASN A 49 13.64 -12.88 -8.08
N LEU A 50 12.64 -12.30 -7.42
CA LEU A 50 12.74 -11.68 -6.10
C LEU A 50 13.12 -12.70 -5.01
N SER A 51 12.73 -13.97 -5.16
CA SER A 51 13.13 -15.06 -4.26
C SER A 51 14.58 -15.53 -4.43
N GLU A 52 15.26 -15.13 -5.52
CA GLU A 52 16.64 -15.55 -5.80
C GLU A 52 17.65 -14.68 -5.03
N ASN A 53 17.28 -13.44 -4.68
CA ASN A 53 18.12 -12.52 -3.92
C ASN A 53 17.45 -12.14 -2.59
N LYS A 54 17.85 -12.82 -1.50
CA LYS A 54 17.29 -12.63 -0.15
C LYS A 54 17.41 -11.20 0.38
N GLU A 55 18.43 -10.46 -0.01
CA GLU A 55 18.61 -9.07 0.44
C GLU A 55 17.60 -8.14 -0.25
N LYS A 56 17.42 -8.31 -1.56
CA LYS A 56 16.36 -7.61 -2.31
C LYS A 56 14.97 -7.99 -1.83
N GLU A 57 14.74 -9.27 -1.52
CA GLU A 57 13.50 -9.75 -0.92
C GLU A 57 13.18 -9.03 0.39
N LYS A 58 14.16 -8.89 1.27
CA LYS A 58 13.99 -8.19 2.54
C LYS A 58 13.68 -6.71 2.33
N GLN A 59 14.38 -6.04 1.42
CA GLN A 59 14.13 -4.63 1.09
C GLN A 59 12.74 -4.43 0.49
N PHE A 60 12.33 -5.30 -0.43
CA PHE A 60 10.99 -5.26 -1.03
C PHE A 60 9.89 -5.47 0.00
N LYS A 61 10.03 -6.50 0.85
CA LYS A 61 9.10 -6.77 1.97
C LYS A 61 8.93 -5.55 2.86
N TYR A 62 10.04 -4.95 3.29
CA TYR A 62 10.02 -3.77 4.13
C TYR A 62 9.27 -2.62 3.44
N LEU A 63 9.58 -2.38 2.18
CA LEU A 63 8.99 -1.30 1.39
C LEU A 63 7.48 -1.47 1.20
N VAL A 64 7.03 -2.70 0.93
CA VAL A 64 5.60 -3.01 0.81
C VAL A 64 4.89 -2.86 2.14
N ILE A 65 5.43 -3.44 3.21
CA ILE A 65 4.81 -3.40 4.54
C ILE A 65 4.74 -1.96 5.05
N SER A 66 5.79 -1.16 4.88
CA SER A 66 5.79 0.26 5.27
C SER A 66 4.74 1.07 4.50
N ASN A 67 4.56 0.83 3.20
CA ASN A 67 3.53 1.48 2.41
C ASN A 67 2.12 1.16 2.91
N GLU A 68 1.81 -0.12 3.12
CA GLU A 68 0.50 -0.57 3.57
C GLU A 68 0.19 -0.07 5.00
N ILE A 69 1.17 -0.08 5.90
CA ILE A 69 1.02 0.49 7.25
C ILE A 69 0.71 1.99 7.16
N LEU A 70 1.43 2.73 6.32
CA LEU A 70 1.19 4.17 6.15
C LEU A 70 -0.21 4.45 5.59
N HIS A 71 -0.66 3.66 4.61
CA HIS A 71 -2.01 3.74 4.07
C HIS A 71 -3.08 3.46 5.14
N ILE A 72 -2.88 2.45 5.98
CA ILE A 72 -3.77 2.17 7.11
C ILE A 72 -3.81 3.37 8.06
N LEU A 73 -2.65 3.95 8.43
CA LEU A 73 -2.58 5.11 9.31
C LEU A 73 -3.31 6.33 8.74
N ILE A 74 -3.09 6.65 7.46
CA ILE A 74 -3.79 7.76 6.79
C ILE A 74 -5.29 7.51 6.75
N THR A 75 -5.71 6.27 6.49
CA THR A 75 -7.14 5.90 6.44
C THR A 75 -7.81 6.02 7.81
N LEU A 76 -7.14 5.58 8.88
CA LEU A 76 -7.62 5.75 10.25
C LEU A 76 -7.70 7.23 10.64
N PHE A 77 -6.72 8.03 10.23
CA PHE A 77 -6.71 9.46 10.49
C PHE A 77 -7.84 10.19 9.76
N LEU A 78 -8.11 9.83 8.50
CA LEU A 78 -9.27 10.32 7.74
C LEU A 78 -10.59 10.00 8.45
N LEU A 79 -10.74 8.77 8.95
CA LEU A 79 -11.94 8.32 9.64
C LEU A 79 -12.14 9.03 10.98
N GLY A 80 -11.07 9.26 11.75
CA GLY A 80 -11.11 10.06 12.98
C GLY A 80 -11.40 11.54 12.70
N GLY A 81 -10.84 12.09 11.63
CA GLY A 81 -11.07 13.46 11.19
C GLY A 81 -12.52 13.72 10.75
N SER A 82 -13.10 12.79 9.99
CA SER A 82 -14.49 12.87 9.53
C SER A 82 -15.50 12.75 10.67
N LEU A 83 -15.24 11.89 11.65
CA LEU A 83 -16.06 11.76 12.88
C LEU A 83 -16.02 13.01 13.76
N SER A 84 -14.90 13.74 13.76
CA SER A 84 -14.69 14.89 14.63
C SER A 84 -15.20 16.22 14.04
N ASN A 85 -15.89 16.23 12.90
CA ASN A 85 -16.32 17.44 12.17
C ASN A 85 -15.15 18.42 11.88
N ARG A 86 -13.93 17.89 11.76
CA ARG A 86 -12.72 18.70 11.57
C ARG A 86 -12.61 19.19 10.12
N ILE A 87 -11.94 20.34 10.02
CA ILE A 87 -11.77 21.20 8.84
C ILE A 87 -11.54 20.38 7.54
N PRO A 88 -12.30 20.61 6.46
CA PRO A 88 -12.20 19.87 5.20
C PRO A 88 -10.79 19.86 4.57
N ASN A 89 -9.94 20.83 4.91
CA ASN A 89 -8.54 20.87 4.47
C ASN A 89 -7.71 19.66 4.94
N ILE A 90 -8.05 19.07 6.10
CA ILE A 90 -7.37 17.86 6.59
C ILE A 90 -7.61 16.67 5.67
N VAL A 91 -8.83 16.54 5.14
CA VAL A 91 -9.18 15.45 4.21
C VAL A 91 -8.34 15.55 2.95
N TRP A 92 -8.20 16.76 2.39
CA TRP A 92 -7.36 17.00 1.21
C TRP A 92 -5.89 16.70 1.46
N ILE A 93 -5.34 17.11 2.61
CA ILE A 93 -3.96 16.82 2.98
C ILE A 93 -3.74 15.29 3.08
N CYS A 94 -4.70 14.56 3.64
CA CYS A 94 -4.61 13.11 3.76
C CYS A 94 -4.71 12.40 2.42
N LEU A 95 -5.62 12.83 1.54
CA LEU A 95 -5.73 12.31 0.17
C LEU A 95 -4.45 12.58 -0.63
N PHE A 96 -3.91 13.78 -0.52
CA PHE A 96 -2.63 14.14 -1.14
C PHE A 96 -1.48 13.29 -0.60
N SER A 97 -1.42 13.12 0.72
CA SER A 97 -0.40 12.29 1.38
C SER A 97 -0.51 10.84 0.94
N TYR A 98 -1.72 10.28 0.87
CA TYR A 98 -1.97 8.93 0.39
C TYR A 98 -1.44 8.74 -1.03
N TYR A 99 -1.77 9.68 -1.93
CA TYR A 99 -1.33 9.64 -3.32
C TYR A 99 0.19 9.78 -3.46
N ALA A 100 0.79 10.76 -2.77
CA ALA A 100 2.23 11.01 -2.80
C ALA A 100 3.02 9.80 -2.24
N SER A 101 2.57 9.22 -1.13
CA SER A 101 3.15 8.01 -0.56
C SER A 101 3.06 6.83 -1.53
N SER A 102 1.87 6.57 -2.07
CA SER A 102 1.67 5.53 -3.10
C SER A 102 2.65 5.68 -4.26
N MET A 103 2.83 6.90 -4.77
CA MET A 103 3.73 7.17 -5.89
C MET A 103 5.20 6.93 -5.52
N PHE A 104 5.63 7.40 -4.34
CA PHE A 104 6.98 7.22 -3.83
C PHE A 104 7.33 5.74 -3.64
N PHE A 105 6.48 4.98 -2.95
CA PHE A 105 6.71 3.56 -2.70
C PHE A 105 6.69 2.75 -4.00
N ARG A 106 5.77 3.04 -4.93
CA ARG A 106 5.76 2.40 -6.26
C ARG A 106 7.05 2.66 -7.02
N TYR A 107 7.54 3.90 -7.04
CA TYR A 107 8.79 4.25 -7.70
C TYR A 107 9.99 3.50 -7.10
N ARG A 108 10.08 3.43 -5.77
CA ARG A 108 11.18 2.75 -5.08
C ARG A 108 11.12 1.24 -5.26
N ALA A 109 9.93 0.63 -5.17
CA ALA A 109 9.71 -0.78 -5.46
C ALA A 109 10.15 -1.12 -6.89
N ARG A 110 9.72 -0.31 -7.87
CA ARG A 110 10.11 -0.48 -9.27
C ARG A 110 11.62 -0.39 -9.46
N LYS A 111 12.26 0.65 -8.92
CA LYS A 111 13.72 0.82 -9.04
C LYS A 111 14.50 -0.32 -8.41
N LEU A 112 14.03 -0.88 -7.29
CA LEU A 112 14.63 -2.05 -6.64
C LEU A 112 14.56 -3.29 -7.54
N LEU A 113 13.46 -3.43 -8.28
CA LEU A 113 13.19 -4.57 -9.16
C LEU A 113 13.87 -4.48 -10.52
N GLU A 114 14.10 -3.26 -11.01
CA GLU A 114 14.83 -2.99 -12.26
C GLU A 114 16.36 -2.97 -12.07
N SER A 115 16.89 -2.90 -10.84
CA SER A 115 18.34 -2.72 -10.64
C SER A 115 19.22 -3.94 -11.02
N ASP A 116 18.64 -5.07 -11.42
CA ASP A 116 19.35 -6.28 -11.88
C ASP A 116 18.98 -6.71 -13.31
N SER A 117 18.18 -5.93 -14.04
CA SER A 117 17.86 -6.16 -15.46
C SER A 117 18.76 -5.34 -16.36
#